data_AF-K2AFJ1-F1
#
_entry.id   AF-K2AFJ1-F1
#
_cell.length_a   1.000
_cell.length_b   1.000
_cell.length_c   1.000
_cell.angle_alpha   90.00
_cell.angle_beta   90.00
_cell.angle_gamma   90.00
#
_symmetry.space_group_name_H-M   'P 1'
#
loop_
_entity.id
_entity.type
_entity.pdbx_description
1 polymer ?
#
loop_
_entity_poly.entity_id
_entity_poly.type
_entity_poly.pdbx_seq_one_letter_code
_entity_poly.pdbx_strand_id
1 'polypeptide(L)'
;MLYSPLWKRLLILALCAWGIVASAPNLFYTRVEAHNDAVAAIGEGGIANDEQSAALAQWPSLLPSALVNLGLDLRGGAHLLAEVQVADVYAQRIDALWPDVRDALRDVRDQAGAVRRMPSVPGVLRVSISNPDGMAAALEKVRALASPVASLT
;
A
#
# COMPACT_ATOMS: atom_id res chain seq x y z
N MET A 1 47.63 43.97 4.29
CA MET A 1 46.40 44.42 3.59
C MET A 1 46.28 43.61 2.32
N LEU A 2 45.22 42.80 2.14
CA LEU A 2 45.06 41.99 0.93
C LEU A 2 44.85 42.92 -0.28
N TYR A 3 45.89 43.11 -1.10
CA TYR A 3 45.83 43.79 -2.40
C TYR A 3 45.16 42.89 -3.45
N SER A 4 43.84 42.69 -3.33
CA SER A 4 43.05 42.02 -4.37
C SER A 4 42.23 43.05 -5.15
N PRO A 5 42.33 43.08 -6.50
CA PRO A 5 41.58 44.02 -7.32
C PRO A 5 40.08 43.80 -7.20
N LEU A 6 39.28 44.88 -7.25
CA LEU A 6 37.83 44.88 -7.00
C LEU A 6 37.07 43.87 -7.85
N TRP A 7 37.42 43.72 -9.14
CA TRP A 7 36.75 42.78 -10.04
C TRP A 7 36.88 41.32 -9.58
N LYS A 8 38.04 40.92 -9.02
CA LYS A 8 38.23 39.56 -8.47
C LYS A 8 37.36 39.34 -7.25
N ARG A 9 37.23 40.35 -6.39
CA ARG A 9 36.34 40.29 -5.22
C ARG A 9 34.88 40.18 -5.63
N LEU A 10 34.46 40.96 -6.63
CA LEU A 10 33.11 40.91 -7.18
C LEU A 10 32.80 39.54 -7.80
N LEU A 11 33.75 38.95 -8.53
CA LEU A 11 33.59 37.62 -9.12
C LEU A 11 33.43 36.54 -8.03
N ILE A 12 34.29 36.58 -6.99
CA ILE A 12 34.19 35.65 -5.86
C ILE A 12 32.82 35.79 -5.17
N LEU A 13 32.39 37.02 -4.87
CA LEU A 13 31.10 37.28 -4.24
C LEU A 13 29.93 36.81 -5.11
N ALA A 14 29.99 37.03 -6.43
CA ALA A 14 28.98 36.56 -7.36
C ALA A 14 28.88 35.02 -7.38
N LEU A 15 30.02 34.32 -7.40
CA LEU A 15 30.05 32.86 -7.37
C LEU A 15 29.50 32.30 -6.05
N CYS A 16 29.88 32.90 -4.92
CA CYS A 16 29.35 32.52 -3.61
C CYS A 16 27.84 32.77 -3.52
N ALA A 17 27.37 33.94 -3.99
CA ALA A 17 25.95 34.28 -4.02
C ALA A 17 25.16 33.30 -4.90
N TRP A 18 25.69 32.93 -6.07
CA TRP A 18 25.10 31.92 -6.94
C TRP A 18 24.97 30.56 -6.24
N GLY A 19 26.00 30.10 -5.54
CA GLY A 19 25.95 28.83 -4.81
C GLY A 19 24.89 28.83 -3.70
N ILE A 20 24.71 29.96 -3.01
CA ILE A 20 23.65 30.11 -1.99
C ILE A 20 22.26 30.06 -2.66
N VAL A 21 22.06 30.79 -3.76
CA VAL A 21 20.78 30.80 -4.49
C VAL A 21 20.46 29.41 -5.07
N ALA A 22 21.45 28.72 -5.63
CA ALA A 22 21.28 27.38 -6.20
C ALA A 22 20.99 26.31 -5.14
N SER A 23 21.48 26.48 -3.90
CA SER A 23 21.25 25.53 -2.80
C SER A 23 19.99 25.83 -1.98
N ALA A 24 19.47 27.06 -2.05
CA ALA A 24 18.26 27.51 -1.35
C ALA A 24 17.03 26.58 -1.48
N PRO A 25 16.74 25.94 -2.64
CA PRO A 25 15.59 25.05 -2.75
C PRO A 25 15.66 23.85 -1.79
N ASN A 26 16.87 23.35 -1.52
CA ASN A 26 17.08 22.22 -0.61
C ASN A 26 16.80 22.57 0.86
N LEU A 27 16.85 23.86 1.24
CA LEU A 27 16.45 24.32 2.58
C LEU A 27 14.92 24.30 2.74
N PHE A 28 14.17 24.38 1.64
CA PHE A 28 12.71 24.35 1.60
C PHE A 28 12.20 23.11 0.88
N TYR A 29 12.89 21.97 1.07
CA TYR A 29 12.70 20.74 0.31
C TYR A 29 11.23 20.37 0.09
N THR A 30 10.42 20.32 1.16
CA THR A 30 9.00 19.92 1.09
C THR A 30 8.13 20.86 0.26
N ARG A 31 8.37 22.17 0.31
CA ARG A 31 7.60 23.17 -0.47
C ARG A 31 7.93 23.10 -1.95
N VAL A 32 9.22 22.94 -2.25
CA VAL A 32 9.71 22.84 -3.63
C VAL A 32 9.30 21.51 -4.25
N GLU A 33 9.30 20.42 -3.48
CA GLU A 33 8.82 19.11 -3.90
C GLU A 33 7.33 19.19 -4.25
N ALA A 34 6.49 19.72 -3.35
CA ALA A 34 5.07 19.90 -3.62
C ALA A 34 4.78 20.78 -4.85
N HIS A 35 5.55 21.84 -5.06
CA HIS A 35 5.45 22.67 -6.26
C HIS A 35 5.83 21.88 -7.53
N ASN A 36 6.97 21.19 -7.52
CA ASN A 36 7.45 20.41 -8.67
C ASN A 36 6.48 19.27 -9.02
N ASP A 37 5.94 18.59 -8.02
CA ASP A 37 4.94 17.53 -8.19
C ASP A 37 3.64 18.09 -8.81
N ALA A 38 3.20 19.27 -8.37
CA ALA A 38 2.05 19.95 -8.96
C ALA A 38 2.30 20.40 -10.41
N VAL A 39 3.49 20.93 -10.73
CA VAL A 39 3.89 21.28 -12.10
C VAL A 39 3.89 20.06 -13.00
N ALA A 40 4.44 18.92 -12.53
CA ALA A 40 4.48 17.68 -13.29
C ALA A 40 3.05 17.15 -13.58
N ALA A 41 2.20 17.09 -12.56
CA ALA A 41 0.83 16.59 -12.69
C ALA A 41 -0.04 17.43 -13.65
N ILE A 42 0.14 18.75 -13.66
CA ILE A 42 -0.57 19.64 -14.58
C ILE A 42 0.01 19.54 -16.00
N GLY A 43 1.33 19.37 -16.14
CA GLY A 43 2.02 19.19 -17.41
C GLY A 43 1.60 17.93 -18.18
N GLU A 44 1.16 16.89 -17.47
CA GLU A 44 0.64 15.64 -18.07
C GLU A 44 -0.79 15.76 -18.63
N GLY A 45 -1.33 16.99 -18.73
CA GLY A 45 -2.68 17.25 -19.28
C GLY A 45 -3.79 17.21 -18.23
N GLY A 46 -3.43 17.22 -16.95
CA GLY A 46 -4.37 17.31 -15.83
C GLY A 46 -4.93 18.72 -15.64
N ILE A 47 -6.22 18.82 -15.32
CA ILE A 47 -6.83 20.05 -14.82
C ILE A 47 -6.38 20.22 -13.37
N ALA A 48 -5.85 21.39 -13.01
CA ALA A 48 -5.37 21.63 -11.66
C ALA A 48 -6.52 21.53 -10.64
N ASN A 49 -6.40 20.61 -9.70
CA ASN A 49 -7.26 20.56 -8.53
C ASN A 49 -6.93 21.74 -7.58
N ASP A 50 -7.85 22.09 -6.68
CA ASP A 50 -7.66 23.20 -5.72
C ASP A 50 -6.37 23.02 -4.87
N GLU A 51 -6.07 21.78 -4.48
CA GLU A 51 -4.84 21.43 -3.75
C GLU A 51 -3.57 21.65 -4.58
N GLN A 52 -3.59 21.30 -5.86
CA GLN A 52 -2.44 21.48 -6.77
C GLN A 52 -2.20 22.97 -7.05
N SER A 53 -3.26 23.76 -7.16
CA SER A 53 -3.17 25.21 -7.29
C SER A 53 -2.56 25.86 -6.05
N ALA A 54 -2.95 25.38 -4.86
CA ALA A 54 -2.34 25.82 -3.61
C ALA A 54 -0.85 25.43 -3.51
N ALA A 55 -0.48 24.21 -3.95
CA ALA A 55 0.90 23.74 -3.97
C ALA A 55 1.79 24.54 -4.94
N LEU A 56 1.28 24.88 -6.12
CA LEU A 56 1.97 25.77 -7.06
C LEU A 56 2.33 27.12 -6.45
N ALA A 57 1.43 27.69 -5.62
CA ALA A 57 1.65 28.98 -4.98
C ALA A 57 2.70 28.96 -3.86
N GLN A 58 3.15 27.78 -3.41
CA GLN A 58 4.12 27.66 -2.31
C GLN A 58 5.56 27.99 -2.73
N TRP A 59 5.86 27.95 -4.04
CA TRP A 59 7.17 28.26 -4.57
C TRP A 59 7.07 29.12 -5.84
N PRO A 60 7.72 30.30 -5.90
CA PRO A 60 7.74 31.12 -7.11
C PRO A 60 8.44 30.42 -8.28
N SER A 61 7.82 30.43 -9.46
CA SER A 61 8.39 29.84 -10.69
C SER A 61 9.67 30.52 -11.19
N LEU A 62 9.96 31.73 -10.71
CA LEU A 62 11.20 32.47 -11.03
C LEU A 62 12.40 31.98 -10.21
N LEU A 63 12.17 31.27 -9.11
CA LEU A 63 13.26 30.73 -8.28
C LEU A 63 13.69 29.36 -8.80
N PRO A 64 14.97 28.98 -8.63
CA PRO A 64 15.41 27.62 -8.90
C PRO A 64 14.56 26.62 -8.11
N SER A 65 14.25 25.48 -8.69
CA SER A 65 13.49 24.40 -8.04
C SER A 65 14.22 23.05 -8.08
N ALA A 66 15.50 23.04 -8.46
CA ALA A 66 16.32 21.84 -8.49
C ALA A 66 16.56 21.32 -7.07
N LEU A 67 16.10 20.10 -6.81
CA LEU A 67 16.28 19.39 -5.54
C LEU A 67 17.29 18.26 -5.70
N VAL A 68 18.08 18.03 -4.65
CA VAL A 68 18.92 16.84 -4.52
C VAL A 68 18.04 15.69 -4.03
N ASN A 69 18.07 14.54 -4.72
CA ASN A 69 17.30 13.37 -4.30
C ASN A 69 17.73 12.91 -2.91
N LEU A 70 16.85 13.05 -1.92
CA LEU A 70 17.07 12.56 -0.57
C LEU A 70 16.71 11.06 -0.50
N GLY A 71 17.60 10.27 0.07
CA GLY A 71 17.31 8.88 0.41
C GLY A 71 16.22 8.78 1.49
N LEU A 72 15.65 7.59 1.65
CA LEU A 72 14.56 7.32 2.59
C LEU A 72 14.88 7.75 4.03
N ASP A 73 16.12 7.54 4.48
CA ASP A 73 16.61 7.90 5.81
C ASP A 73 16.55 9.42 6.06
N LEU A 74 16.83 10.23 5.03
CA LEU A 74 16.79 11.68 5.11
C LEU A 74 15.40 12.27 4.84
N ARG A 75 14.55 11.53 4.11
CA ARG A 75 13.18 11.95 3.78
C ARG A 75 12.16 11.55 4.86
N GLY A 76 12.53 10.67 5.79
CA GLY A 76 11.71 10.31 6.96
C GLY A 76 10.47 9.47 6.62
N GLY A 77 10.58 8.55 5.65
CA GLY A 77 9.50 7.65 5.25
C GLY A 77 9.84 6.17 5.44
N ALA A 78 8.85 5.29 5.31
CA ALA A 78 9.07 3.85 5.16
C ALA A 78 8.21 3.33 4.00
N HIS A 79 8.84 2.75 2.97
CA HIS A 79 8.12 2.07 1.90
C HIS A 79 8.00 0.59 2.28
N LEU A 80 6.83 0.20 2.80
CA LEU A 80 6.55 -1.19 3.14
C LEU A 80 5.92 -1.89 1.92
N LEU A 81 6.70 -2.75 1.26
CA LEU A 81 6.17 -3.69 0.27
C LEU A 81 5.70 -4.94 1.01
N ALA A 82 4.39 -5.16 1.07
CA ALA A 82 3.80 -6.37 1.62
C ALA A 82 3.36 -7.28 0.47
N GLU A 83 4.02 -8.42 0.32
CA GLU A 83 3.58 -9.47 -0.60
C GLU A 83 2.64 -10.43 0.14
N VAL A 84 1.45 -10.64 -0.43
CA VAL A 84 0.49 -11.59 0.10
C VAL A 84 0.70 -12.93 -0.60
N GLN A 85 1.12 -13.94 0.15
CA GLN A 85 1.19 -15.32 -0.34
C GLN A 85 -0.23 -15.88 -0.48
N VAL A 86 -0.75 -15.87 -1.71
CA VAL A 86 -2.14 -16.27 -2.01
C VAL A 86 -2.45 -17.71 -1.57
N ALA A 87 -1.46 -18.61 -1.62
CA ALA A 87 -1.60 -19.98 -1.14
C ALA A 87 -1.97 -20.06 0.35
N ASP A 88 -1.35 -19.22 1.17
CA ASP A 88 -1.62 -19.15 2.61
C ASP A 88 -3.01 -18.59 2.88
N VAL A 89 -3.45 -17.61 2.09
CA VAL A 89 -4.81 -17.05 2.18
C VAL A 89 -5.86 -18.11 1.88
N TYR A 90 -5.64 -18.94 0.86
CA TYR A 90 -6.55 -20.05 0.56
C TYR A 90 -6.60 -21.08 1.70
N ALA A 91 -5.46 -21.46 2.27
CA ALA A 91 -5.42 -22.39 3.39
C ALA A 91 -6.14 -21.82 4.62
N GLN A 92 -5.84 -20.57 5.00
CA GLN A 92 -6.50 -19.89 6.12
C GLN A 92 -8.00 -19.74 5.89
N ARG A 93 -8.44 -19.43 4.66
CA ARG A 93 -9.85 -19.33 4.32
C ARG A 93 -10.58 -20.66 4.50
N ILE A 94 -9.98 -21.77 4.07
CA ILE A 94 -10.57 -23.11 4.24
C ILE A 94 -10.59 -23.51 5.72
N ASP A 95 -9.54 -23.18 6.48
CA ASP A 95 -9.50 -23.44 7.93
C ASP A 95 -10.57 -22.63 8.69
N ALA A 96 -10.81 -21.40 8.26
CA ALA A 96 -11.82 -20.51 8.84
C ALA A 96 -13.26 -21.01 8.62
N LEU A 97 -13.52 -21.92 7.66
CA LEU A 97 -14.84 -22.53 7.45
C LEU A 97 -15.19 -23.61 8.49
N TRP A 98 -14.24 -24.07 9.29
CA TRP A 98 -14.50 -25.16 10.26
C TRP A 98 -15.61 -24.83 11.28
N PRO A 99 -15.61 -23.66 11.96
CA PRO A 99 -16.69 -23.30 12.86
C PRO A 99 -18.06 -23.30 12.18
N ASP A 100 -18.16 -22.74 10.97
CA ASP A 100 -19.42 -22.67 10.22
C ASP A 100 -19.93 -24.06 9.84
N VAL A 101 -19.05 -24.94 9.34
CA VAL A 101 -19.37 -26.33 9.01
C VAL A 101 -19.82 -27.10 10.25
N ARG A 102 -19.11 -26.93 11.37
CA ARG A 102 -19.46 -27.58 12.64
C ARG A 102 -20.85 -27.13 13.11
N ASP A 103 -21.13 -25.83 13.02
CA ASP A 103 -22.38 -25.26 13.51
C ASP A 103 -23.55 -25.65 12.59
N ALA A 104 -23.36 -25.65 11.26
CA ALA A 104 -24.37 -26.15 10.32
C ALA A 104 -24.67 -27.65 10.49
N LEU A 105 -23.66 -28.46 10.80
CA LEU A 105 -23.86 -29.89 11.08
C LEU A 105 -24.46 -30.16 12.47
N ARG A 106 -24.39 -29.18 13.39
CA ARG A 106 -25.01 -29.29 14.71
C ARG A 106 -26.54 -29.31 14.62
N ASP A 107 -27.12 -28.61 13.64
CA ASP A 107 -28.56 -28.59 13.40
C ASP A 107 -29.11 -29.96 12.98
N VAL A 108 -28.28 -30.78 12.34
CA VAL A 108 -28.63 -32.14 11.89
C VAL A 108 -27.96 -33.22 12.74
N ARG A 109 -27.54 -32.89 13.96
CA ARG A 109 -26.79 -33.79 14.86
C ARG A 109 -27.55 -35.08 15.16
N ASP A 110 -28.88 -35.02 15.26
CA ASP A 110 -29.69 -36.21 15.52
C ASP A 110 -29.63 -37.23 14.37
N GLN A 111 -29.31 -36.77 13.16
CA GLN A 111 -29.18 -37.60 11.95
C GLN A 111 -27.72 -37.97 11.67
N ALA A 112 -26.79 -37.00 11.73
CA ALA A 112 -25.37 -37.18 11.37
C ALA A 112 -24.50 -37.71 12.52
N GLY A 113 -24.98 -37.64 13.77
CA GLY A 113 -24.22 -38.03 14.96
C GLY A 113 -23.11 -37.04 15.32
N ALA A 114 -22.08 -37.51 16.04
CA ALA A 114 -20.97 -36.65 16.43
C ALA A 114 -20.07 -36.29 15.24
N VAL A 115 -19.68 -35.01 15.17
CA VAL A 115 -18.86 -34.43 14.11
C VAL A 115 -17.45 -34.17 14.64
N ARG A 116 -16.43 -34.54 13.88
CA ARG A 116 -15.02 -34.29 14.23
C ARG A 116 -14.24 -33.80 13.02
N ARG A 117 -13.34 -32.85 13.25
CA ARG A 117 -12.34 -32.44 12.26
C ARG A 117 -11.23 -33.49 12.20
N MET A 118 -10.85 -33.89 11.00
CA MET A 118 -9.72 -34.80 10.77
C MET A 118 -8.50 -34.03 10.26
N PRO A 119 -7.28 -34.56 10.45
CA PRO A 119 -6.10 -34.06 9.76
C PRO A 119 -6.27 -34.09 8.24
N SER A 120 -5.85 -33.01 7.59
CA SER A 120 -5.94 -32.81 6.15
C SER A 120 -4.75 -32.00 5.63
N VAL A 121 -4.56 -32.03 4.31
CA VAL A 121 -3.59 -31.19 3.63
C VAL A 121 -4.06 -29.72 3.60
N PRO A 122 -3.16 -28.74 3.50
CA PRO A 122 -3.53 -27.32 3.39
C PRO A 122 -4.52 -27.09 2.23
N GLY A 123 -5.54 -26.27 2.47
CA GLY A 123 -6.59 -25.99 1.48
C GLY A 123 -7.70 -27.05 1.39
N VAL A 124 -7.67 -28.10 2.21
CA VAL A 124 -8.75 -29.10 2.29
C VAL A 124 -9.24 -29.21 3.73
N LEU A 125 -10.55 -29.08 3.96
CA LEU A 125 -11.18 -29.35 5.25
C LEU A 125 -11.78 -30.76 5.25
N ARG A 126 -11.24 -31.67 6.09
CA ARG A 126 -11.78 -33.03 6.24
C ARG A 126 -12.61 -33.15 7.52
N VAL A 127 -13.85 -33.58 7.37
CA VAL A 127 -14.81 -33.75 8.47
C VAL A 127 -15.34 -35.18 8.47
N SER A 128 -15.40 -35.80 9.65
CA SER A 128 -15.98 -37.12 9.87
C SER A 128 -17.27 -36.98 10.67
N ILE A 129 -18.30 -37.71 10.23
CA ILE A 129 -19.58 -37.90 10.92
C ILE A 129 -19.66 -39.32 11.46
N SER A 130 -20.39 -39.51 12.57
CA SER A 130 -20.47 -40.81 13.24
C SER A 130 -21.54 -41.74 12.64
N ASN A 131 -22.61 -41.17 12.09
CA ASN A 131 -23.69 -41.94 11.47
C ASN A 131 -23.59 -41.88 9.94
N PRO A 132 -23.37 -43.01 9.24
CA PRO A 132 -23.32 -43.03 7.78
C PRO A 132 -24.68 -42.72 7.12
N ASP A 133 -25.80 -43.04 7.76
CA ASP A 133 -27.15 -42.85 7.19
C ASP A 133 -27.51 -41.35 7.08
N GLY A 134 -26.91 -40.51 7.93
CA GLY A 134 -27.07 -39.05 7.92
C GLY A 134 -26.22 -38.31 6.88
N MET A 135 -25.48 -39.01 6.02
CA MET A 135 -24.54 -38.41 5.07
C MET A 135 -25.24 -37.45 4.09
N ALA A 136 -26.44 -37.80 3.60
CA ALA A 136 -27.17 -36.97 2.65
C ALA A 136 -27.53 -35.60 3.25
N ALA A 137 -28.08 -35.58 4.46
CA ALA A 137 -28.46 -34.36 5.17
C ALA A 137 -27.23 -33.51 5.55
N ALA A 138 -26.13 -34.15 5.95
CA ALA A 138 -24.87 -33.47 6.24
C ALA A 138 -24.30 -32.78 5.00
N LEU A 139 -24.30 -33.46 3.84
CA LEU A 139 -23.84 -32.92 2.58
C LEU A 139 -24.69 -31.72 2.11
N GLU A 140 -26.01 -31.78 2.31
CA GLU A 140 -26.91 -30.68 1.97
C GLU A 140 -26.58 -29.41 2.76
N LYS A 141 -26.40 -29.53 4.08
CA LYS A 141 -26.03 -28.40 4.95
C LYS A 141 -24.67 -27.81 4.60
N VAL A 142 -23.67 -28.66 4.34
CA VAL A 142 -22.33 -28.18 3.96
C VAL A 142 -22.35 -27.52 2.57
N ARG A 143 -23.13 -28.04 1.62
CA ARG A 143 -23.29 -27.40 0.30
C ARG A 143 -23.96 -26.04 0.39
N ALA A 144 -24.87 -25.82 1.33
CA ALA A 144 -25.48 -24.51 1.55
C ALA A 144 -24.48 -23.44 1.99
N LEU A 145 -23.34 -23.83 2.59
CA LEU A 145 -22.25 -22.92 2.96
C LEU A 145 -21.34 -22.56 1.77
N ALA A 146 -21.48 -23.24 0.63
CA ALA A 146 -20.70 -22.94 -0.56
C ALA A 146 -21.12 -21.59 -1.15
N SER A 147 -20.28 -20.58 -0.97
CA SER A 147 -20.45 -19.27 -1.59
C SER A 147 -19.84 -19.26 -2.99
N PRO A 148 -20.61 -19.03 -4.06
CA PRO A 148 -20.05 -18.91 -5.41
C PRO A 148 -19.15 -17.67 -5.47
N VAL A 149 -17.90 -17.85 -5.86
CA VAL A 149 -16.96 -16.74 -6.07
C VAL A 149 -17.13 -16.26 -7.51
N ALA A 150 -17.82 -15.14 -7.69
CA ALA A 150 -17.83 -14.45 -8.98
C ALA A 150 -16.53 -13.65 -9.10
N SER A 151 -15.66 -14.05 -10.03
CA SER A 151 -14.51 -13.23 -10.42
C SER A 151 -15.00 -12.17 -11.40
N LEU A 152 -14.99 -10.90 -10.98
CA LEU A 152 -15.11 -9.78 -11.90
C LEU A 152 -13.74 -9.65 -12.57
N THR A 153 -13.66 -10.09 -13.82
CA THR A 153 -12.46 -9.93 -14.67
C THR A 153 -12.67 -8.72 -15.55
#